data_AF-A0A1S6JGT4-F1
#
_entry.id   AF-A0A1S6JGT4-F1
#
_cell.length_a   1.000
_cell.length_b   1.000
_cell.length_c   1.000
_cell.angle_alpha   90.00
_cell.angle_beta   90.00
_cell.angle_gamma   90.00
#
_symmetry.space_group_name_H-M   'P 1'
#
loop_
_entity.id
_entity.type
_entity.pdbx_description
1 polymer ?
#
loop_
_entity_poly.entity_id
_entity_poly.type
_entity_poly.pdbx_seq_one_letter_code
_entity_poly.pdbx_strand_id
1 'polypeptide(L)'
;MSVRHTWVVREGDTVTSWFEVHLTFADGARVEALAVLSGQGVRVEDVRADPPLSLDDLAVLAEWLENPLFEACVAGSADDPPAAARRRARPAWPRGREGRRLAAQEYRAAREVGGDPVLAVMRATGHSRRRSLRLIGQARDEGFLAPRRARR
;
A
#
# COMPACT_ATOMS: atom_id res chain seq x y z
N MET A 1 8.47 -6.29 -13.43
CA MET A 1 7.08 -6.01 -13.00
C MET A 1 6.80 -4.54 -13.26
N SER A 2 5.75 -4.24 -14.01
CA SER A 2 5.29 -2.89 -14.31
C SER A 2 3.77 -2.82 -14.21
N VAL A 3 3.25 -1.65 -13.81
CA VAL A 3 1.82 -1.36 -13.82
C VAL A 3 1.61 -0.07 -14.58
N ARG A 4 0.66 -0.08 -15.52
CA ARG A 4 0.27 1.09 -16.27
C ARG A 4 -1.19 1.40 -15.97
N HIS A 5 -1.45 2.65 -15.59
CA HIS A 5 -2.81 3.17 -15.55
C HIS A 5 -3.24 3.48 -16.99
N THR A 6 -4.29 2.82 -17.47
CA THR A 6 -4.62 2.81 -18.91
C THR A 6 -5.74 3.78 -19.25
N TRP A 7 -6.82 3.83 -18.46
CA TRP A 7 -7.90 4.80 -18.61
C TRP A 7 -8.75 4.94 -17.34
N VAL A 8 -9.52 6.03 -17.29
CA VAL A 8 -10.44 6.38 -16.19
C VAL A 8 -11.81 6.66 -16.75
N VAL A 9 -12.85 6.15 -16.10
CA VAL A 9 -14.25 6.51 -16.32
C VAL A 9 -14.77 7.18 -15.06
N ARG A 10 -15.44 8.34 -15.21
CA ARG A 10 -16.11 9.07 -14.12
C ARG A 10 -17.61 9.05 -14.38
N GLU A 11 -18.39 8.55 -13.43
CA GLU A 11 -19.85 8.49 -13.48
C GLU A 11 -20.42 9.03 -12.17
N GLY A 12 -21.00 10.23 -12.20
CA GLY A 12 -21.37 10.96 -10.98
C GLY A 12 -20.18 11.13 -10.05
N ASP A 13 -20.33 10.71 -8.78
CA ASP A 13 -19.26 10.72 -7.78
C ASP A 13 -18.37 9.47 -7.81
N THR A 14 -18.61 8.55 -8.75
CA THR A 14 -17.84 7.31 -8.86
C THR A 14 -16.73 7.43 -9.90
N VAL A 15 -15.53 7.00 -9.51
CA VAL A 15 -14.37 6.92 -10.41
C VAL A 15 -13.99 5.46 -10.54
N THR A 16 -13.86 5.00 -11.79
CA THR A 16 -13.37 3.67 -12.13
C THR A 16 -12.09 3.79 -12.93
N SER A 17 -11.04 3.13 -12.47
CA SER A 17 -9.71 3.17 -13.10
C SER A 17 -9.26 1.79 -13.52
N TRP A 18 -8.74 1.67 -14.74
CA TRP A 18 -8.18 0.42 -15.27
C TRP A 18 -6.66 0.43 -15.21
N PHE A 19 -6.10 -0.71 -14.85
CA PHE A 19 -4.68 -0.93 -14.71
C PHE A 19 -4.28 -2.19 -15.47
N GLU A 20 -3.25 -2.05 -16.29
CA GLU A 20 -2.59 -3.16 -16.94
C GLU A 20 -1.34 -3.52 -16.14
N VAL A 21 -1.27 -4.76 -15.67
CA VAL A 21 -0.17 -5.28 -14.85
C VAL A 21 0.61 -6.30 -15.65
N HIS A 22 1.93 -6.08 -15.79
CA HIS A 22 2.83 -7.02 -16.45
C HIS A 22 3.87 -7.55 -15.46
N LEU A 23 3.86 -8.87 -15.27
CA LEU A 23 4.80 -9.61 -14.45
C LEU A 23 5.73 -10.42 -15.34
N THR A 24 7.02 -10.38 -15.05
CA THR A 24 8.02 -11.24 -15.68
C THR A 24 8.82 -11.90 -14.58
N PHE A 25 8.83 -13.23 -14.59
CA PHE A 25 9.54 -14.05 -13.62
C PHE A 25 10.94 -14.39 -14.13
N ALA A 26 11.81 -14.88 -13.24
CA ALA A 26 13.21 -15.13 -13.54
C ALA A 26 13.43 -16.25 -14.57
N ASP A 27 12.49 -17.18 -14.67
CA ASP A 27 12.43 -18.26 -15.65
C ASP A 27 11.90 -17.82 -17.02
N GLY A 28 11.52 -16.54 -17.16
CA GLY A 28 10.96 -15.98 -18.39
C GLY A 28 9.45 -16.10 -18.48
N ALA A 29 8.76 -16.72 -17.50
CA ALA A 29 7.30 -16.75 -17.45
C ALA A 29 6.74 -15.33 -17.36
N ARG A 30 5.58 -15.12 -18.00
CA ARG A 30 4.92 -13.82 -18.09
C ARG A 30 3.48 -13.96 -17.65
N VAL A 31 3.02 -12.98 -16.88
CA VAL A 31 1.61 -12.83 -16.53
C VAL A 31 1.19 -11.40 -16.80
N GLU A 32 0.12 -11.26 -17.57
CA GLU A 32 -0.54 -10.00 -17.85
C GLU A 32 -1.92 -10.03 -17.20
N ALA A 33 -2.28 -9.00 -16.45
CA ALA A 33 -3.57 -8.89 -15.81
C ALA A 33 -4.20 -7.52 -16.06
N LEU A 34 -5.50 -7.50 -16.35
CA LEU A 34 -6.31 -6.29 -16.37
C LEU A 34 -7.05 -6.18 -15.04
N ALA A 35 -6.77 -5.12 -14.29
CA ALA A 35 -7.39 -4.85 -13.01
C ALA A 35 -8.18 -3.55 -13.03
N VAL A 36 -9.27 -3.52 -12.26
CA VAL A 36 -10.20 -2.39 -12.18
C VAL A 36 -10.38 -1.97 -10.73
N LEU A 37 -10.07 -0.72 -10.44
CA LEU A 37 -10.41 -0.09 -9.17
C LEU A 37 -11.76 0.60 -9.31
N SER A 38 -12.76 0.18 -8.54
CA SER A 38 -14.03 0.90 -8.41
C SER A 38 -14.48 0.91 -6.95
N GLY A 39 -14.92 2.06 -6.47
CA GLY A 39 -15.58 2.26 -5.17
C GLY A 39 -14.92 1.56 -3.97
N GLN A 40 -15.24 0.29 -3.76
CA GLN A 40 -14.90 -0.54 -2.60
C GLN A 40 -13.68 -1.45 -2.79
N GLY A 41 -13.08 -1.54 -3.99
CA GLY A 41 -11.90 -2.39 -4.15
C GLY A 41 -11.44 -2.61 -5.59
N VAL A 42 -10.47 -3.50 -5.71
CA VAL A 42 -9.87 -3.90 -6.98
C VAL A 42 -10.43 -5.24 -7.43
N ARG A 43 -10.82 -5.33 -8.71
CA ARG A 43 -11.25 -6.57 -9.37
C ARG A 43 -10.28 -6.90 -10.50
N VAL A 44 -10.10 -8.18 -10.81
CA VAL A 44 -9.33 -8.63 -11.96
C VAL A 44 -10.32 -9.07 -13.04
N GLU A 45 -10.26 -8.46 -14.22
CA GLU A 45 -11.18 -8.71 -15.35
C GLU A 45 -10.60 -9.67 -16.39
N ASP A 46 -9.30 -9.65 -16.62
CA ASP A 46 -8.61 -10.55 -17.54
C ASP A 46 -7.25 -10.97 -16.97
N VAL A 47 -6.83 -12.19 -17.27
CA VAL A 47 -5.51 -12.74 -16.91
C VAL A 47 -5.01 -13.60 -18.07
N ARG A 48 -3.82 -13.26 -18.56
CA ARG A 48 -3.11 -14.00 -19.60
C ARG A 48 -1.74 -14.41 -19.07
N ALA A 49 -1.29 -15.58 -19.46
CA ALA A 49 0.02 -16.06 -19.05
C ALA A 49 0.70 -16.88 -20.15
N ASP A 50 2.03 -16.77 -20.18
CA ASP A 50 2.89 -17.57 -21.03
C ASP A 50 4.11 -18.03 -20.19
N PRO A 51 4.21 -19.32 -19.84
CA PRO A 51 3.27 -20.41 -20.14
C PRO A 51 1.91 -20.27 -19.39
N PRO A 52 0.89 -21.08 -19.74
CA PRO A 52 -0.40 -21.07 -19.02
C PRO A 52 -0.22 -21.31 -17.52
N LEU A 53 -0.98 -20.56 -16.71
CA LEU A 53 -0.94 -20.69 -15.25
C LEU A 53 -1.44 -22.06 -14.80
N SER A 54 -0.72 -22.64 -13.83
CA SER A 54 -1.24 -23.77 -13.07
C SER A 54 -2.35 -23.32 -12.11
N LEU A 55 -3.13 -24.27 -11.58
CA LEU A 55 -4.15 -23.96 -10.57
C LEU A 55 -3.51 -23.42 -9.27
N ASP A 56 -2.32 -23.93 -8.92
CA ASP A 56 -1.58 -23.49 -7.73
C ASP A 56 -1.10 -22.04 -7.89
N ASP A 57 -0.60 -21.70 -9.08
CA ASP A 57 -0.17 -20.33 -9.41
C ASP A 57 -1.34 -19.36 -9.43
N LEU A 58 -2.49 -19.79 -9.97
CA LEU A 58 -3.71 -18.99 -9.96
C LEU A 58 -4.18 -18.70 -8.53
N ALA A 59 -4.02 -19.65 -7.60
CA ALA A 59 -4.41 -19.48 -6.20
C ALA A 59 -3.59 -18.39 -5.48
N VAL A 60 -2.34 -18.14 -5.92
CA VAL A 60 -1.46 -17.11 -5.35
C VAL A 60 -1.38 -15.84 -6.21
N LEU A 61 -2.09 -15.77 -7.34
CA LEU A 61 -2.09 -14.62 -8.25
C LEU A 61 -2.42 -13.30 -7.53
N ALA A 62 -3.36 -13.32 -6.59
CA ALA A 62 -3.72 -12.14 -5.81
C ALA A 62 -2.52 -11.59 -5.01
N GLU A 63 -1.68 -12.46 -4.46
CA GLU A 63 -0.48 -12.07 -3.72
C GLU A 63 0.57 -11.44 -4.63
N TRP A 64 0.68 -11.93 -5.87
CA TRP A 64 1.58 -11.36 -6.89
C TRP A 64 1.13 -9.97 -7.34
N LEU A 65 -0.18 -9.74 -7.42
CA LEU A 65 -0.78 -8.49 -7.90
C LEU A 65 -0.98 -7.44 -6.79
N GLU A 66 -1.03 -7.82 -5.51
CA GLU A 66 -1.36 -6.92 -4.40
C GLU A 66 -0.43 -5.70 -4.33
N ASN A 67 0.88 -5.95 -4.21
CA ASN A 67 1.86 -4.87 -4.06
C ASN A 67 1.93 -3.93 -5.27
N PRO A 68 2.07 -4.41 -6.53
CA PRO A 68 2.11 -3.52 -7.69
C PRO A 68 0.84 -2.69 -7.87
N LEU A 69 -0.34 -3.29 -7.65
CA LEU A 69 -1.61 -2.56 -7.76
C LEU A 69 -1.76 -1.53 -6.63
N PHE A 70 -1.34 -1.86 -5.41
CA PHE A 70 -1.36 -0.91 -4.30
C PHE A 70 -0.50 0.32 -4.61
N GLU A 71 0.72 0.13 -5.11
CA GLU A 71 1.61 1.22 -5.49
C GLU A 71 1.01 2.10 -6.60
N ALA A 72 0.41 1.48 -7.63
CA ALA A 72 -0.22 2.20 -8.74
C ALA A 72 -1.48 2.97 -8.31
N CYS A 73 -2.32 2.39 -7.45
CA CYS A 73 -3.53 3.05 -6.95
C CYS A 73 -3.20 4.28 -6.09
N VAL A 74 -2.13 4.20 -5.28
CA VAL A 74 -1.67 5.33 -4.47
C VAL A 74 -1.04 6.42 -5.34
N ALA A 75 -0.30 6.05 -6.39
CA ALA A 75 0.34 7.00 -7.30
C ALA A 75 -0.65 7.70 -8.27
N GLY A 76 -1.71 7.01 -8.70
CA GLY A 76 -2.72 7.51 -9.65
C GLY A 76 -3.74 8.49 -9.07
N SER A 77 -3.70 8.77 -7.77
CA SER A 77 -4.62 9.71 -7.10
C SER A 77 -4.26 11.20 -7.33
N ALA A 78 -3.50 11.52 -8.39
CA ALA A 78 -2.90 12.83 -8.65
C ALA A 78 -3.75 13.77 -9.54
N ASP A 79 -5.00 13.41 -9.85
CA ASP A 79 -5.90 14.17 -10.75
C ASP A 79 -6.98 15.01 -10.02
N ASP A 80 -6.74 15.36 -8.75
CA ASP A 80 -7.48 16.42 -8.06
C ASP A 80 -6.85 17.79 -8.42
N PRO A 81 -7.64 18.86 -8.69
CA PRO A 81 -7.09 20.16 -9.07
C PRO A 81 -6.11 20.68 -8.01
N PRO A 82 -5.08 21.45 -8.40
CA PRO A 82 -3.98 21.79 -7.53
C PRO A 82 -4.45 22.80 -6.48
N ALA A 83 -4.96 22.30 -5.36
CA ALA A 83 -4.96 23.04 -4.11
C ALA A 83 -3.49 23.23 -3.72
N ALA A 84 -2.96 24.36 -4.16
CA ALA A 84 -1.58 24.75 -4.00
C ALA A 84 -1.09 24.59 -2.55
N ALA A 85 0.14 24.08 -2.48
CA ALA A 85 1.11 24.32 -1.41
C ALA A 85 0.80 23.67 -0.05
N ARG A 86 1.38 22.47 0.13
CA ARG A 86 2.44 22.15 1.14
C ARG A 86 2.34 20.70 1.59
N ARG A 87 2.68 19.76 0.71
CA ARG A 87 3.43 18.59 1.19
C ARG A 87 4.80 18.66 0.54
N ARG A 88 5.67 19.43 1.21
CA ARG A 88 7.12 19.37 1.05
C ARG A 88 7.49 17.94 0.70
N ALA A 89 8.32 17.74 -0.32
CA ALA A 89 9.00 16.47 -0.59
C ALA A 89 9.29 15.81 0.75
N ARG A 90 8.45 14.84 1.13
CA ARG A 90 8.46 14.36 2.50
C ARG A 90 9.79 13.64 2.62
N PRO A 91 10.68 14.05 3.54
CA PRO A 91 11.98 13.42 3.64
C PRO A 91 11.75 11.91 3.72
N ALA A 92 12.51 11.13 2.95
CA ALA A 92 12.43 9.68 3.02
C ALA A 92 12.48 9.28 4.49
N TRP A 93 11.48 8.52 4.94
CA TRP A 93 11.35 8.18 6.35
C TRP A 93 12.69 7.63 6.88
N PRO A 94 13.27 8.19 7.95
CA PRO A 94 14.58 7.78 8.42
C PRO A 94 14.61 6.28 8.68
N ARG A 95 15.66 5.59 8.21
CA ARG A 95 15.79 4.15 8.47
C ARG A 95 16.35 3.90 9.87
N GLY A 96 16.13 2.68 10.37
CA GLY A 96 16.68 2.26 11.66
C GLY A 96 16.01 2.94 12.86
N ARG A 97 16.81 3.18 13.91
CA ARG A 97 16.33 3.60 15.24
C ARG A 97 15.62 4.95 15.23
N GLU A 98 16.04 5.87 14.38
CA GLU A 98 15.42 7.19 14.25
C GLU A 98 14.00 7.10 13.64
N GLY A 99 13.82 6.27 12.61
CA GLY A 99 12.50 5.98 12.06
C GLY A 99 11.56 5.30 13.05
N ARG A 100 12.10 4.46 13.93
CA ARG A 100 11.33 3.80 14.99
C ARG A 100 10.90 4.78 16.09
N ARG A 101 11.77 5.73 16.46
CA ARG A 101 11.42 6.84 17.36
C ARG A 101 10.28 7.69 16.83
N LEU A 102 10.37 8.11 15.57
CA LEU A 102 9.34 8.92 14.94
C LEU A 102 8.01 8.17 14.85
N ALA A 103 8.04 6.86 14.53
CA ALA A 103 6.83 6.05 14.48
C ALA A 103 6.17 5.93 15.86
N ALA A 104 6.96 5.83 16.92
CA ALA A 104 6.47 5.82 18.28
C ALA A 104 5.89 7.17 18.74
N GLN A 105 6.40 8.30 18.23
CA GLN A 105 5.86 9.63 18.51
C GLN A 105 4.48 9.78 17.88
N GLU A 106 4.34 9.47 16.58
CA GLU A 106 3.06 9.50 15.85
C GLU A 106 2.01 8.58 16.47
N TYR A 107 2.44 7.38 16.86
CA TYR A 107 1.59 6.42 17.57
C TYR A 107 1.08 6.98 18.91
N ARG A 108 1.93 7.65 19.70
CA ARG A 108 1.54 8.24 20.99
C ARG A 108 0.63 9.45 20.83
N ALA A 109 0.98 10.37 19.93
CA ALA A 109 0.18 11.55 19.64
C ALA A 109 -1.25 11.17 19.23
N ALA A 110 -1.40 10.16 18.36
CA ALA A 110 -2.72 9.67 17.98
C ALA A 110 -3.48 9.04 19.15
N ARG A 111 -2.81 8.31 20.06
CA ARG A 111 -3.45 7.75 21.26
C ARG A 111 -3.89 8.83 22.25
N GLU A 112 -3.12 9.90 22.41
CA GLU A 112 -3.44 11.02 23.29
C GLU A 112 -4.69 11.78 22.82
N VAL A 113 -4.86 11.89 21.50
CA VAL A 113 -6.04 12.53 20.87
C VAL A 113 -7.21 11.53 20.68
N GLY A 114 -7.05 10.27 21.09
CA GLY A 114 -8.09 9.24 20.99
C GLY A 114 -8.34 8.70 19.57
N GLY A 115 -7.44 8.95 18.62
CA GLY A 115 -7.52 8.46 17.24
C GLY A 115 -6.91 7.07 17.04
N ASP A 116 -6.99 6.54 15.80
CA ASP A 116 -6.34 5.28 15.43
C ASP A 116 -4.83 5.47 15.27
N PRO A 117 -4.00 4.89 16.16
CA PRO A 117 -2.57 5.11 16.15
C PRO A 117 -1.84 4.30 15.07
N VAL A 118 -2.44 3.24 14.52
CA VAL A 118 -1.88 2.51 13.37
C VAL A 118 -2.08 3.34 12.11
N LEU A 119 -3.27 3.91 11.94
CA LEU A 119 -3.57 4.78 10.81
C LEU A 119 -2.70 6.05 10.83
N ALA A 120 -2.42 6.62 12.00
CA ALA A 120 -1.51 7.75 12.14
C ALA A 120 -0.09 7.41 11.66
N VAL A 121 0.46 6.26 12.05
CA VAL A 121 1.77 5.81 11.58
C VAL A 121 1.77 5.51 10.07
N MET A 122 0.70 4.93 9.54
CA MET A 122 0.56 4.71 8.09
C MET A 122 0.57 6.05 7.34
N ARG A 123 -0.22 7.02 7.79
CA ARG A 123 -0.24 8.38 7.21
C ARG A 123 1.09 9.10 7.39
N ALA A 124 1.81 8.84 8.48
CA ALA A 124 3.11 9.45 8.75
C ALA A 124 4.23 8.91 7.86
N THR A 125 4.22 7.60 7.63
CA THR A 125 5.32 6.88 6.98
C THR A 125 5.08 6.58 5.50
N GLY A 126 3.83 6.57 5.05
CA GLY A 126 3.44 6.08 3.73
C GLY A 126 3.52 4.55 3.59
N HIS A 127 3.70 3.81 4.69
CA HIS A 127 3.81 2.35 4.64
C HIS A 127 2.44 1.66 4.72
N SER A 128 2.35 0.47 4.12
CA SER A 128 1.21 -0.45 4.29
C SER A 128 0.98 -0.81 5.76
N ARG A 129 -0.24 -1.27 6.07
CA ARG A 129 -0.63 -1.65 7.44
C ARG A 129 0.32 -2.67 8.07
N ARG A 130 0.67 -3.75 7.33
CA ARG A 130 1.62 -4.78 7.80
C ARG A 130 3.00 -4.18 8.10
N ARG A 131 3.51 -3.29 7.25
CA ARG A 131 4.83 -2.67 7.42
C ARG A 131 4.83 -1.65 8.56
N SER A 132 3.75 -0.89 8.73
CA SER A 132 3.55 0.00 9.88
C SER A 132 3.48 -0.77 11.19
N LEU A 133 2.74 -1.89 11.25
CA LEU A 133 2.68 -2.75 12.43
C LEU A 133 4.04 -3.36 12.79
N ARG A 134 4.84 -3.78 11.79
CA ARG A 134 6.22 -4.23 12.01
C ARG A 134 7.09 -3.12 12.60
N LEU A 135 7.00 -1.91 12.06
CA LEU A 135 7.76 -0.75 12.55
C LEU A 135 7.39 -0.38 13.99
N ILE A 136 6.09 -0.42 14.31
CA ILE A 136 5.57 -0.21 15.68
C ILE A 136 6.04 -1.34 16.61
N GLY A 137 6.10 -2.58 16.13
CA GLY A 137 6.67 -3.73 16.86
C GLY A 137 8.13 -3.47 17.22
N GLN A 138 8.97 -3.17 16.23
CA GLN A 138 10.38 -2.86 16.47
C GLN A 138 10.57 -1.63 17.37
N ALA A 139 9.71 -0.62 17.26
CA ALA A 139 9.75 0.54 18.16
C ALA A 139 9.37 0.18 19.60
N ARG A 140 8.49 -0.82 19.81
CA ARG A 140 8.22 -1.39 21.13
C ARG A 140 9.42 -2.17 21.66
N ASP A 141 10.03 -3.00 20.82
CA ASP A 141 11.20 -3.82 21.21
C ASP A 141 12.38 -2.94 21.63
N GLU A 142 12.53 -1.75 21.03
CA GLU A 142 13.51 -0.74 21.41
C GLU A 142 13.10 0.16 22.60
N GLY A 143 11.93 -0.08 23.19
CA GLY A 143 11.45 0.63 24.37
C GLY A 143 10.83 2.02 24.12
N PHE A 144 10.55 2.40 22.87
CA PHE A 144 9.92 3.69 22.55
C PHE A 144 8.40 3.71 22.79
N LEU A 145 7.79 2.55 22.99
CA LEU A 145 6.38 2.38 23.25
C LEU A 145 6.18 1.45 24.45
N ALA A 146 5.16 1.74 25.26
CA ALA A 146 4.82 0.88 26.38
C ALA A 146 4.57 -0.56 25.91
N PRO A 147 5.11 -1.58 26.62
CA PRO A 147 4.78 -2.97 26.37
C PRO A 147 3.26 -3.14 26.38
N ARG A 148 2.73 -4.02 25.52
CA ARG A 148 1.36 -4.50 25.72
C ARG A 148 1.33 -5.11 27.10
N ARG A 149 0.57 -4.52 28.04
CA ARG A 149 0.34 -5.10 29.36
C ARG A 149 0.00 -6.57 29.13
N ALA A 150 0.88 -7.46 29.56
CA ALA A 150 0.58 -8.87 29.63
C ALA A 150 -0.66 -8.97 30.52
N ARG A 151 -1.75 -9.48 29.95
CA ARG A 151 -2.95 -9.79 30.70
C ARG A 151 -2.53 -10.87 31.70
N ARG A 152 -2.48 -10.51 32.98
CA ARG A 152 -2.52 -11.48 34.08
C ARG A 152 -3.86 -12.19 34.05
#